data_AF-A0A7K6B296-F1
#
_entry.id   AF-A0A7K6B296-F1
#
_cell.length_a   1.000
_cell.length_b   1.000
_cell.length_c   1.000
_cell.angle_alpha   90.00
_cell.angle_beta   90.00
_cell.angle_gamma   90.00
#
_symmetry.space_group_name_H-M   'P 1'
#
loop_
_entity.id
_entity.type
_entity.pdbx_description
1 polymer ?
#
loop_
_entity_poly.entity_id
_entity_poly.type
_entity_poly.pdbx_seq_one_letter_code
_entity_poly.pdbx_strand_id
1 'polypeptide(L)'
;DPEAARAGNSKITTTLGLVVHAAADGVALGAAASTSQTSVQLIVFVAIMLHKAPAAFGLVSFLMHAGLERNRIRKHLLVFALAAPVMSMVTYLGLSKSSKEALSEVNATGVAMLFSAGTFLYVATVHVLPEVGGIAHSHKPESAGGKGLSRLEVAALVLGCLIPLVLSIGHHH
;
A
#
# COMPACT_ATOMS: atom_id res chain seq x y z
N ASP A 1 -12.94 10.17 -26.39
CA ASP A 1 -12.01 11.09 -25.72
C ASP A 1 -10.93 10.30 -24.98
N PRO A 2 -9.69 10.23 -25.51
CA PRO A 2 -8.61 9.42 -24.95
C PRO A 2 -8.14 9.90 -23.55
N GLU A 3 -8.40 11.16 -23.20
CA GLU A 3 -8.01 11.75 -21.92
C GLU A 3 -8.89 11.24 -20.76
N ALA A 4 -10.20 11.08 -21.01
CA ALA A 4 -11.14 10.48 -20.06
C ALA A 4 -10.88 8.98 -19.83
N ALA A 5 -10.42 8.25 -20.86
CA ALA A 5 -10.05 6.84 -20.74
C ALA A 5 -8.75 6.66 -19.92
N ARG A 6 -7.77 7.55 -20.11
CA ARG A 6 -6.49 7.53 -19.38
C ARG A 6 -6.68 7.90 -17.89
N ALA A 7 -7.55 8.86 -17.60
CA ALA A 7 -7.96 9.18 -16.23
C ALA A 7 -8.80 8.07 -15.58
N GLY A 8 -9.61 7.32 -16.34
CA GLY A 8 -10.33 6.16 -15.84
C GLY A 8 -9.39 5.03 -15.41
N ASN A 9 -8.35 4.76 -16.21
CA ASN A 9 -7.36 3.71 -15.95
C ASN A 9 -6.46 4.01 -14.74
N SER A 10 -6.06 5.28 -14.54
CA SER A 10 -5.23 5.65 -13.37
C SER A 10 -5.98 5.43 -12.06
N LYS A 11 -7.27 5.76 -11.99
CA LYS A 11 -8.11 5.62 -10.79
C LYS A 11 -8.26 4.17 -10.34
N ILE A 12 -8.50 3.27 -11.31
CA ILE A 12 -8.64 1.83 -11.05
C ILE A 12 -7.29 1.26 -10.62
N THR A 13 -6.21 1.64 -11.28
CA THR A 13 -4.84 1.18 -10.97
C THR A 13 -4.42 1.57 -9.55
N THR A 14 -4.70 2.81 -9.13
CA THR A 14 -4.40 3.28 -7.76
C THR A 14 -5.17 2.50 -6.71
N THR A 15 -6.47 2.29 -6.94
CA THR A 15 -7.31 1.54 -5.99
C THR A 15 -6.88 0.08 -5.93
N LEU A 16 -6.60 -0.54 -7.08
CA LEU A 16 -6.16 -1.93 -7.14
C LEU A 16 -4.84 -2.12 -6.38
N GLY A 17 -3.86 -1.23 -6.61
CA GLY A 17 -2.58 -1.26 -5.87
C GLY A 17 -2.78 -1.14 -4.35
N LEU A 18 -3.68 -0.25 -3.91
CA LEU A 18 -4.00 -0.08 -2.49
C LEU A 18 -4.76 -1.27 -1.89
N VAL A 19 -5.63 -1.93 -2.67
CA VAL A 19 -6.33 -3.15 -2.23
C VAL A 19 -5.35 -4.32 -2.10
N VAL A 20 -4.42 -4.46 -3.05
CA VAL A 20 -3.36 -5.48 -2.99
C VAL A 20 -2.41 -5.22 -1.81
N HIS A 21 -2.11 -3.96 -1.52
CA HIS A 21 -1.37 -3.56 -0.33
C HIS A 21 -2.11 -3.95 0.96
N ALA A 22 -3.38 -3.56 1.10
CA ALA A 22 -4.19 -3.91 2.27
C ALA A 22 -4.39 -5.43 2.42
N ALA A 23 -4.44 -6.18 1.31
CA ALA A 23 -4.47 -7.64 1.35
C ALA A 23 -3.16 -8.21 1.90
N ALA A 24 -2.00 -7.66 1.52
CA ALA A 24 -0.70 -8.05 2.07
C ALA A 24 -0.60 -7.76 3.58
N ASP A 25 -1.13 -6.64 4.07
CA ASP A 25 -1.24 -6.38 5.52
C ASP A 25 -2.08 -7.47 6.21
N GLY A 26 -3.18 -7.88 5.57
CA GLY A 26 -4.02 -8.98 6.03
C GLY A 26 -3.25 -10.28 6.15
N VAL A 27 -2.48 -10.65 5.12
CA VAL A 27 -1.63 -11.85 5.13
C VAL A 27 -0.59 -11.78 6.25
N ALA A 28 0.11 -10.65 6.40
CA ALA A 28 1.07 -10.45 7.48
C ALA A 28 0.42 -10.61 8.87
N LEU A 29 -0.75 -10.02 9.07
CA LEU A 29 -1.52 -10.13 10.32
C LEU A 29 -2.00 -11.56 10.58
N GLY A 30 -2.50 -12.26 9.55
CA GLY A 30 -2.96 -13.64 9.66
C GLY A 30 -1.81 -14.62 9.95
N ALA A 31 -0.66 -14.41 9.34
CA ALA A 31 0.56 -15.15 9.63
C ALA A 31 1.05 -14.88 11.07
N ALA A 32 1.04 -13.62 11.51
CA ALA A 32 1.36 -13.26 12.89
C ALA A 32 0.35 -13.82 13.91
N ALA A 33 -0.93 -13.97 13.53
CA ALA A 33 -1.94 -14.59 14.38
C ALA A 33 -1.79 -16.12 14.49
N SER A 34 -1.07 -16.75 13.55
CA SER A 34 -0.81 -18.20 13.57
C SER A 34 0.36 -18.60 14.49
N THR A 35 1.18 -17.65 14.92
CA THR A 35 2.24 -17.90 15.92
C THR A 35 1.69 -17.81 17.35
N SER A 36 2.33 -18.52 18.28
CA SER A 36 1.97 -18.53 19.70
C SER A 36 2.45 -17.31 20.48
N GLN A 37 3.02 -16.30 19.80
CA GLN A 37 3.56 -15.09 20.43
C GLN A 37 2.59 -13.91 20.38
N THR A 38 1.80 -13.73 21.45
CA THR A 38 0.81 -12.65 21.59
C THR A 38 1.42 -11.26 21.49
N SER A 39 2.65 -11.05 21.96
CA SER A 39 3.36 -9.77 21.84
C SER A 39 3.58 -9.36 20.38
N VAL A 40 4.02 -10.30 19.54
CA VAL A 40 4.23 -10.05 18.10
C VAL A 40 2.91 -9.76 17.40
N GLN A 41 1.86 -10.53 17.73
CA GLN A 41 0.52 -10.33 17.20
C GLN A 41 -0.02 -8.92 17.51
N LEU A 42 0.11 -8.46 18.77
CA LEU A 42 -0.36 -7.13 19.18
C LEU A 42 0.45 -6.01 18.52
N ILE A 43 1.77 -6.15 18.43
CA ILE A 43 2.63 -5.16 17.77
C ILE A 43 2.25 -5.02 16.28
N VAL A 44 2.14 -6.13 15.56
CA VAL A 44 1.78 -6.15 14.13
C VAL A 44 0.38 -5.58 13.92
N PHE A 45 -0.59 -5.94 14.77
CA PHE A 45 -1.94 -5.42 14.71
C PHE A 45 -2.00 -3.90 14.88
N VAL A 46 -1.35 -3.36 15.93
CA VAL A 46 -1.31 -1.92 16.18
C VAL A 46 -0.58 -1.19 15.07
N ALA A 47 0.56 -1.71 14.61
CA ALA A 47 1.31 -1.12 13.51
C ALA A 47 0.46 -1.04 12.23
N ILE A 48 -0.31 -2.08 11.93
CA ILE A 48 -1.22 -2.11 10.77
C ILE A 48 -2.37 -1.11 10.92
N MET A 49 -3.00 -1.09 12.10
CA MET A 49 -4.07 -0.14 12.37
C MET A 49 -3.62 1.32 12.26
N LEU A 50 -2.44 1.65 12.78
CA LEU A 50 -1.91 3.00 12.75
C LEU A 50 -1.61 3.49 11.34
N HIS A 51 -1.17 2.62 10.41
CA HIS A 51 -0.89 3.05 9.04
C HIS A 51 -2.11 2.92 8.09
N LYS A 52 -3.13 2.12 8.44
CA LYS A 52 -4.38 2.05 7.64
C LYS A 52 -5.13 3.38 7.63
N ALA A 53 -5.11 4.15 8.72
CA ALA A 53 -5.77 5.45 8.77
C ALA A 53 -5.13 6.47 7.78
N PRO A 54 -3.80 6.69 7.78
CA PRO A 54 -3.11 7.46 6.74
C PRO A 54 -3.37 6.97 5.32
N ALA A 55 -3.29 5.65 5.09
CA ALA A 55 -3.50 5.07 3.75
C ALA A 55 -4.94 5.27 3.25
N ALA A 56 -5.95 5.07 4.11
CA ALA A 56 -7.35 5.33 3.79
C ALA A 56 -7.60 6.82 3.49
N PHE A 57 -6.98 7.71 4.27
CA PHE A 57 -7.08 9.15 4.03
C PHE A 57 -6.47 9.54 2.68
N GLY A 58 -5.28 9.02 2.35
CA GLY A 58 -4.64 9.24 1.04
C GLY A 58 -5.50 8.75 -0.12
N LEU A 59 -6.10 7.56 0.00
CA LEU A 59 -7.01 7.02 -1.01
C LEU A 59 -8.23 7.91 -1.22
N VAL A 60 -8.90 8.30 -0.13
CA VAL A 60 -10.10 9.15 -0.21
C VAL A 60 -9.75 10.52 -0.79
N SER A 61 -8.64 11.13 -0.36
CA SER A 61 -8.15 12.40 -0.89
C SER A 61 -7.90 12.34 -2.39
N PHE A 62 -7.19 11.31 -2.87
CA PHE A 62 -6.95 11.08 -4.29
C PHE A 62 -8.25 10.89 -5.08
N LEU A 63 -9.18 10.06 -4.59
CA LEU A 63 -10.44 9.81 -5.28
C LEU A 63 -11.35 11.05 -5.31
N MET A 64 -11.32 11.87 -4.25
CA MET A 64 -12.01 13.16 -4.20
C MET A 64 -11.42 14.17 -5.19
N HIS A 65 -10.08 14.28 -5.24
CA HIS A 65 -9.38 15.12 -6.21
C HIS A 65 -9.66 14.68 -7.65
N ALA A 66 -9.80 13.36 -7.87
CA ALA A 66 -10.15 12.76 -9.16
C ALA A 66 -11.63 12.92 -9.57
N GLY A 67 -12.44 13.64 -8.79
CA GLY A 67 -13.83 13.98 -9.11
C GLY A 67 -14.83 12.82 -9.00
N LEU A 68 -14.52 11.75 -8.27
CA LEU A 68 -15.45 10.64 -8.08
C LEU A 68 -16.61 11.03 -7.16
N GLU A 69 -17.81 10.53 -7.48
CA GLU A 69 -18.97 10.68 -6.61
C GLU A 69 -18.74 9.99 -5.25
N ARG A 70 -19.26 10.61 -4.17
CA ARG A 70 -19.09 10.12 -2.79
C ARG A 70 -19.50 8.66 -2.61
N ASN A 71 -20.51 8.18 -3.34
CA ASN A 71 -20.99 6.82 -3.25
C ASN A 71 -19.99 5.80 -3.82
N ARG A 72 -19.29 6.15 -4.90
CA ARG A 72 -18.20 5.33 -5.44
C ARG A 72 -16.99 5.34 -4.53
N ILE A 73 -16.61 6.50 -3.98
CA ILE A 73 -15.50 6.60 -3.02
C ILE A 73 -15.73 5.67 -1.82
N ARG A 74 -16.95 5.66 -1.25
CA ARG A 74 -17.32 4.73 -0.17
C ARG A 74 -17.13 3.26 -0.55
N LYS A 75 -17.50 2.86 -1.78
CA LYS A 75 -17.28 1.48 -2.26
C LYS A 75 -15.79 1.14 -2.33
N HIS A 76 -14.96 2.03 -2.85
CA HIS A 76 -13.50 1.80 -2.94
C HIS A 76 -12.87 1.70 -1.55
N LEU A 77 -13.27 2.59 -0.64
CA LEU A 77 -12.85 2.56 0.75
C LEU A 77 -13.30 1.29 1.47
N LEU A 78 -14.52 0.80 1.20
CA LEU A 78 -15.03 -0.44 1.79
C LEU A 78 -14.21 -1.66 1.33
N VAL A 79 -13.91 -1.75 0.03
CA VAL A 79 -13.07 -2.84 -0.51
C VAL A 79 -11.67 -2.79 0.09
N PHE A 80 -11.06 -1.60 0.19
CA PHE A 80 -9.77 -1.40 0.85
C PHE A 80 -9.79 -1.78 2.35
N ALA A 81 -10.88 -1.42 3.05
CA ALA A 81 -11.03 -1.74 4.47
C ALA A 81 -11.15 -3.24 4.69
N LEU A 82 -11.96 -3.93 3.87
CA LEU A 82 -12.26 -5.37 3.97
C LEU A 82 -11.13 -6.28 3.48
N ALA A 83 -10.26 -5.81 2.58
CA ALA A 83 -9.16 -6.62 2.06
C ALA A 83 -8.28 -7.23 3.16
N ALA A 84 -7.86 -6.42 4.13
CA ALA A 84 -7.02 -6.86 5.25
C ALA A 84 -7.69 -7.91 6.16
N PRO A 85 -8.89 -7.70 6.73
CA PRO A 85 -9.54 -8.68 7.60
C PRO A 85 -9.92 -9.97 6.85
N VAL A 86 -10.36 -9.88 5.59
CA VAL A 86 -10.67 -11.07 4.79
C VAL A 86 -9.40 -11.89 4.56
N MET A 87 -8.29 -11.26 4.12
CA MET A 87 -7.05 -12.02 3.90
C MET A 87 -6.41 -12.51 5.19
N SER A 88 -6.54 -11.78 6.28
CA SER A 88 -6.08 -12.23 7.60
C SER A 88 -6.77 -13.50 8.05
N MET A 89 -8.11 -13.57 7.91
CA MET A 89 -8.87 -14.77 8.23
C MET A 89 -8.48 -15.94 7.32
N VAL A 90 -8.38 -15.72 6.01
CA VAL A 90 -7.98 -16.76 5.05
C VAL A 90 -6.60 -17.31 5.39
N THR A 91 -5.63 -16.43 5.65
CA THR A 91 -4.25 -16.80 5.97
C THR A 91 -4.16 -17.55 7.30
N TYR A 92 -4.85 -17.07 8.33
CA TYR A 92 -4.90 -17.73 9.63
C TYR A 92 -5.48 -19.15 9.51
N LEU A 93 -6.59 -19.32 8.79
CA LEU A 93 -7.22 -20.62 8.60
C LEU A 93 -6.40 -21.57 7.71
N GLY A 94 -5.68 -21.04 6.71
CA GLY A 94 -4.76 -21.82 5.88
C GLY A 94 -3.60 -22.38 6.69
N LEU A 95 -2.89 -21.51 7.40
CA LEU A 95 -1.74 -21.88 8.24
C LEU A 95 -2.14 -22.78 9.41
N SER A 96 -3.31 -22.54 10.03
CA SER A 96 -3.82 -23.38 11.13
C SER A 96 -4.13 -24.82 10.71
N LYS A 97 -4.36 -25.08 9.42
CA LYS A 97 -4.67 -26.42 8.89
C LYS A 97 -3.45 -27.15 8.34
N SER A 98 -2.34 -26.47 8.03
CA SER A 98 -1.16 -27.08 7.39
C SER A 98 0.10 -27.02 8.25
N SER A 99 0.23 -27.93 9.23
CA SER A 99 1.38 -27.94 10.16
C SER A 99 2.72 -28.39 9.55
N LYS A 100 2.76 -28.90 8.30
CA LYS A 100 4.00 -29.32 7.61
C LYS A 100 4.38 -28.45 6.40
N GLU A 101 3.49 -27.61 5.88
CA GLU A 101 3.75 -26.73 4.73
C GLU A 101 4.00 -25.26 5.11
N ALA A 102 3.87 -24.92 6.40
CA ALA A 102 3.99 -23.56 6.91
C ALA A 102 5.28 -22.83 6.46
N LEU A 103 6.42 -23.53 6.32
CA LEU A 103 7.67 -22.90 5.86
C LEU A 103 7.64 -22.54 4.36
N SER A 104 7.01 -23.36 3.52
CA SER A 104 6.81 -23.07 2.10
C SER A 104 5.79 -21.94 1.91
N GLU A 105 4.73 -21.95 2.73
CA GLU A 105 3.73 -20.88 2.76
C GLU A 105 4.30 -19.55 3.24
N VAL A 106 5.22 -19.54 4.20
CA VAL A 106 5.89 -18.30 4.66
C VAL A 106 6.76 -17.71 3.54
N ASN A 107 7.48 -18.53 2.77
CA ASN A 107 8.23 -18.04 1.61
C ASN A 107 7.31 -17.49 0.51
N ALA A 108 6.22 -18.20 0.20
CA ALA A 108 5.21 -17.73 -0.74
C ALA A 108 4.54 -16.43 -0.29
N THR A 109 4.28 -16.31 1.02
CA THR A 109 3.76 -15.10 1.68
C THR A 109 4.73 -13.93 1.53
N GLY A 110 6.02 -14.15 1.78
CA GLY A 110 7.07 -13.15 1.59
C GLY A 110 7.15 -12.65 0.14
N VAL A 111 7.13 -13.57 -0.83
CA VAL A 111 7.12 -13.24 -2.26
C VAL A 111 5.87 -12.45 -2.65
N ALA A 112 4.69 -12.83 -2.14
CA ALA A 112 3.44 -12.11 -2.37
C ALA A 112 3.46 -10.69 -1.78
N MET A 113 4.04 -10.52 -0.59
CA MET A 113 4.21 -9.20 0.04
C MET A 113 5.19 -8.32 -0.74
N LEU A 114 6.32 -8.88 -1.21
CA LEU A 114 7.28 -8.15 -2.06
C LEU A 114 6.65 -7.70 -3.39
N PHE A 115 5.88 -8.57 -4.02
CA PHE A 115 5.13 -8.24 -5.23
C PHE A 115 4.10 -7.12 -4.97
N SER A 116 3.38 -7.19 -3.86
CA SER A 116 2.44 -6.15 -3.42
C SER A 116 3.14 -4.80 -3.19
N ALA A 117 4.27 -4.81 -2.49
CA ALA A 117 5.08 -3.61 -2.24
C ALA A 117 5.61 -2.97 -3.54
N GLY A 118 6.09 -3.77 -4.49
CA GLY A 118 6.53 -3.28 -5.81
C GLY A 118 5.40 -2.64 -6.61
N THR A 119 4.20 -3.24 -6.56
CA THR A 119 3.01 -2.69 -7.23
C THR A 119 2.60 -1.36 -6.61
N PHE A 120 2.57 -1.27 -5.28
CA PHE A 120 2.27 -0.02 -4.57
C PHE A 120 3.30 1.08 -4.89
N LEU A 121 4.59 0.75 -4.91
CA LEU A 121 5.66 1.69 -5.24
C LEU A 121 5.52 2.24 -6.68
N TYR A 122 5.18 1.37 -7.64
CA TYR A 122 4.89 1.78 -9.02
C TYR A 122 3.69 2.73 -9.08
N VAL A 123 2.59 2.39 -8.41
CA VAL A 123 1.40 3.24 -8.36
C VAL A 123 1.71 4.61 -7.74
N ALA A 124 2.42 4.61 -6.61
CA ALA A 124 2.79 5.82 -5.91
C ALA A 124 3.67 6.74 -6.78
N THR A 125 4.67 6.18 -7.46
CA THR A 125 5.61 6.96 -8.29
C THR A 125 5.03 7.44 -9.61
N VAL A 126 4.16 6.65 -10.26
CA VAL A 126 3.60 6.98 -11.58
C VAL A 126 2.34 7.82 -11.50
N HIS A 127 1.50 7.62 -10.49
CA HIS A 127 0.16 8.23 -10.44
C HIS A 127 -0.05 9.21 -9.30
N VAL A 128 0.66 9.07 -8.18
CA VAL A 128 0.44 9.90 -6.98
C VAL A 128 1.49 11.02 -6.89
N LEU A 129 2.77 10.68 -7.11
CA LEU A 129 3.89 11.60 -6.94
C LEU A 129 3.88 12.78 -7.94
N PRO A 130 3.55 12.60 -9.23
CA PRO A 130 3.46 13.73 -10.17
C PRO A 130 2.33 14.71 -9.84
N GLU A 131 1.23 14.20 -9.27
CA GLU A 131 0.05 15.00 -8.88
C GLU A 131 0.37 15.90 -7.67
N VAL A 132 1.19 15.41 -6.73
CA VAL A 132 1.64 16.17 -5.54
C VAL A 132 2.79 17.12 -5.89
N GLY A 133 3.72 16.71 -6.76
CA GLY A 133 4.86 17.54 -7.20
C GLY A 133 4.45 18.76 -8.04
N GLY A 134 3.26 18.75 -8.63
CA GLY A 134 2.68 19.91 -9.32
C GLY A 134 2.34 21.09 -8.40
N ILE A 135 2.26 20.87 -7.08
CA ILE A 135 1.85 21.90 -6.10
C ILE A 135 3.07 22.69 -5.57
N ALA A 136 4.30 22.17 -5.70
CA ALA A 136 5.47 22.72 -5.01
C ALA A 136 6.26 23.83 -5.75
N HIS A 137 5.96 24.15 -7.01
CA HIS A 137 6.69 25.20 -7.74
C HIS A 137 5.80 26.03 -8.68
N SER A 138 4.94 26.87 -8.08
CA SER A 138 4.38 28.03 -8.75
C SER A 138 5.47 29.10 -8.95
N HIS A 139 6.16 29.06 -10.09
CA HIS A 139 6.62 30.24 -10.87
C HIS A 139 7.32 29.80 -12.17
N LYS A 140 6.57 29.22 -13.10
CA LYS A 140 6.72 29.44 -14.56
C LYS A 140 5.65 28.66 -15.34
N PRO A 141 4.94 29.29 -16.30
CA PRO A 141 4.13 28.54 -17.23
C PRO A 141 5.02 27.86 -18.28
N GLU A 142 4.46 26.83 -18.92
CA GLU A 142 4.92 26.17 -20.15
C GLU A 142 5.93 25.01 -20.03
N SER A 143 5.42 23.79 -20.18
CA SER A 143 5.43 23.07 -21.47
C SER A 143 5.10 21.58 -21.24
N ALA A 144 4.27 21.03 -22.13
CA ALA A 144 3.91 19.62 -22.16
C ALA A 144 5.16 18.75 -22.33
N GLY A 145 5.63 18.14 -21.25
CA GLY A 145 6.75 17.21 -21.27
C GLY A 145 6.97 16.68 -19.85
N GLY A 146 6.77 15.38 -19.65
CA GLY A 146 6.79 14.74 -18.34
C GLY A 146 8.05 15.08 -17.54
N LYS A 147 7.89 15.90 -16.50
CA LYS A 147 8.94 16.10 -15.51
C LYS A 147 9.02 14.83 -14.68
N GLY A 148 10.05 14.03 -14.95
CA GLY A 148 10.46 12.96 -14.06
C GLY A 148 10.82 13.51 -12.68
N LEU A 149 10.87 12.61 -11.69
CA LEU A 149 11.12 12.96 -10.30
C LEU A 149 12.42 13.75 -10.13
N SER A 150 12.36 14.86 -9.39
CA SER A 150 13.55 15.63 -9.04
C SER A 150 14.54 14.75 -8.27
N ARG A 151 15.85 15.01 -8.41
CA ARG A 151 16.88 14.27 -7.65
C ARG A 151 16.62 14.28 -6.15
N LEU A 152 16.00 15.34 -5.64
CA LEU A 152 15.64 15.49 -4.23
C LEU A 152 14.43 14.64 -3.83
N GLU A 153 13.45 14.47 -4.72
CA GLU A 153 12.30 13.56 -4.51
C GLU A 153 12.75 12.11 -4.54
N VAL A 154 13.65 11.75 -5.48
CA VAL A 154 14.27 10.43 -5.54
C VAL A 154 15.10 10.18 -4.27
N ALA A 155 15.89 11.16 -3.82
CA ALA A 155 16.65 11.04 -2.58
C ALA A 155 15.74 10.85 -1.37
N ALA A 156 14.66 11.64 -1.24
CA ALA A 156 13.70 11.52 -0.15
C ALA A 156 12.98 10.16 -0.16
N LEU A 157 12.62 9.65 -1.35
CA LEU A 157 11.97 8.36 -1.52
C LEU A 157 12.90 7.21 -1.14
N VAL A 158 14.16 7.24 -1.60
CA VAL A 158 15.20 6.27 -1.22
C VAL A 158 15.45 6.32 0.28
N LEU A 159 15.61 7.52 0.88
CA LEU A 159 15.83 7.66 2.31
C LEU A 159 14.63 7.13 3.11
N GLY A 160 13.40 7.42 2.67
CA GLY A 160 12.16 6.91 3.24
C GLY A 160 12.07 5.39 3.22
N CYS A 161 12.54 4.74 2.15
CA CYS A 161 12.62 3.27 2.05
C CYS A 161 13.72 2.67 2.96
N LEU A 162 14.81 3.41 3.20
CA LEU A 162 15.94 2.94 4.02
C LEU A 162 15.72 3.15 5.53
N ILE A 163 14.94 4.14 5.95
CA ILE A 163 14.67 4.41 7.37
C ILE A 163 14.11 3.18 8.11
N PRO A 164 13.10 2.44 7.61
CA PRO A 164 12.59 1.23 8.25
C PRO A 164 13.66 0.13 8.38
N LEU A 165 14.57 0.00 7.41
CA LEU A 165 15.67 -0.96 7.47
C LEU A 165 16.66 -0.62 8.59
N VAL A 166 16.99 0.66 8.76
CA VAL A 166 17.86 1.13 9.85
C VAL A 166 17.19 0.88 11.21
N LEU A 167 15.89 1.15 11.33
CA LEU A 167 15.12 0.86 12.56
C LEU A 167 15.03 -0.65 12.86
N SER A 168 14.99 -1.50 11.82
CA SER A 168 14.93 -2.96 11.98
C SER A 168 16.23 -3.57 12.52
N ILE A 169 17.40 -2.93 12.32
CA ILE A 169 18.69 -3.44 12.79
C ILE A 169 18.80 -3.37 14.32
N GLY A 170 18.09 -2.45 14.98
CA GLY A 170 18.11 -2.26 16.43
C GLY A 170 17.22 -3.23 17.23
N HIS A 171 16.41 -4.07 16.58
CA HIS A 171 15.41 -4.95 17.20
C HIS A 171 15.82 -6.44 17.17
N HIS A 172 17.12 -6.71 17.28
CA HIS A 172 17.66 -8.06 17.47
C HIS A 172 17.70 -8.45 18.96
N HIS A 173 16.54 -8.47 19.64
CA HIS A 173 16.37 -9.00 20.99
C HIS A 173 14.95 -9.53 21.21
#